data_AF-A0A965Y219-F1
#
_entry.id   AF-A0A965Y219-F1
#
_cell.length_a   1.000
_cell.length_b   1.000
_cell.length_c   1.000
_cell.angle_alpha   90.00
_cell.angle_beta   90.00
_cell.angle_gamma   90.00
#
_symmetry.space_group_name_H-M   'P 1'
#
loop_
_entity.id
_entity.type
_entity.pdbx_description
1 polymer ?
#
loop_
_entity_poly.entity_id
_entity_poly.type
_entity_poly.pdbx_seq_one_letter_code
_entity_poly.pdbx_strand_id
1 'polypeptide(L)'
;MLFGDKASKIDKLVGKRNSAKLVALIKDKNPDIRIKAIKALGQIGDDTSINNLTILLHDQDKVSRKAAIESMGETGNAVAKTHLQYYIEKEDDQELVKAARSSIAKISDVITPRDEALIS
;
A
#
# COMPACT_ATOMS: atom_id res chain seq x y z
N MET A 1 11.12 -25.16 3.35
CA MET A 1 11.05 -23.72 3.05
C MET A 1 10.85 -22.95 4.36
N LEU A 2 11.90 -22.33 4.91
CA LEU A 2 11.84 -21.59 6.19
C LEU A 2 11.77 -20.07 5.92
N PHE A 3 10.57 -19.55 5.67
CA PHE A 3 10.33 -18.09 5.72
C PHE A 3 9.74 -17.63 7.07
N GLY A 4 9.58 -18.57 8.02
CA GLY A 4 8.76 -18.41 9.22
C GLY A 4 9.13 -17.22 10.10
N ASP A 5 10.42 -16.95 10.32
CA ASP A 5 10.81 -15.94 11.33
C ASP A 5 10.43 -14.51 10.90
N LYS A 6 10.86 -14.08 9.70
CA LYS A 6 10.58 -12.72 9.22
C LYS A 6 9.11 -12.52 8.85
N ALA A 7 8.47 -13.52 8.24
CA ALA A 7 7.06 -13.43 7.86
C ALA A 7 6.16 -13.32 9.10
N SER A 8 6.40 -14.11 10.15
CA SER A 8 5.66 -14.01 11.41
C SER A 8 6.02 -12.74 12.19
N LYS A 9 7.24 -12.23 12.03
CA LYS A 9 7.63 -10.93 12.59
C LYS A 9 6.83 -9.79 11.97
N ILE A 10 6.59 -9.81 10.66
CA ILE A 10 5.73 -8.81 9.99
C ILE A 10 4.32 -8.81 10.60
N ASP A 11 3.71 -9.98 10.75
CA ASP A 11 2.36 -10.10 11.32
C ASP A 11 2.29 -9.54 12.76
N LYS A 12 3.32 -9.81 13.57
CA LYS A 12 3.45 -9.22 14.91
C LYS A 12 3.61 -7.69 14.88
N LEU A 13 4.32 -7.15 13.89
CA LEU A 13 4.51 -5.71 13.75
C LEU A 13 3.24 -4.99 13.30
N VAL A 14 2.41 -5.63 12.45
CA VAL A 14 1.07 -5.14 12.10
C VAL A 14 0.18 -5.07 13.33
N GLY A 15 0.11 -6.15 14.13
CA GLY A 15 -0.69 -6.16 15.36
C GLY A 15 -0.24 -5.12 16.39
N LYS A 16 1.05 -4.75 16.39
CA LYS A 16 1.61 -3.67 17.22
C LYS A 16 1.57 -2.29 16.56
N ARG A 17 1.03 -2.19 15.35
CA ARG A 17 1.01 -0.97 14.50
C ARG A 17 2.40 -0.30 14.42
N ASN A 18 3.46 -1.09 14.27
CA ASN A 18 4.84 -0.60 14.28
C ASN A 18 5.38 -0.48 12.83
N SER A 19 4.90 0.55 12.13
CA SER A 19 5.29 0.89 10.76
C SER A 19 6.80 1.15 10.64
N ALA A 20 7.39 1.87 11.60
CA ALA A 20 8.83 2.18 11.60
C ALA A 20 9.73 0.92 11.47
N LYS A 21 9.39 -0.18 12.15
CA LYS A 21 10.14 -1.45 12.02
C LYS A 21 9.83 -2.20 10.73
N LEU A 22 8.65 -2.02 10.13
CA LEU A 22 8.30 -2.63 8.85
C LEU A 22 9.05 -2.00 7.68
N VAL A 23 9.39 -0.71 7.77
CA VAL A 23 10.20 -0.01 6.75
C VAL A 23 11.54 -0.69 6.51
N ALA A 24 12.15 -1.29 7.53
CA ALA A 24 13.40 -2.05 7.34
C ALA A 24 13.22 -3.30 6.44
N LEU A 25 12.01 -3.86 6.39
CA LEU A 25 11.71 -5.10 5.66
C LEU A 25 11.24 -4.85 4.22
N ILE A 26 10.88 -3.62 3.84
CA ILE A 26 10.56 -3.28 2.45
C ILE A 26 11.80 -3.30 1.54
N LYS A 27 13.00 -3.37 2.10
CA LYS A 27 14.27 -3.52 1.36
C LYS A 27 14.90 -4.90 1.56
N ASP A 28 14.13 -5.87 2.03
CA ASP A 28 14.64 -7.22 2.23
C ASP A 28 15.06 -7.84 0.89
N LYS A 29 16.14 -8.64 0.93
CA LYS A 29 16.66 -9.35 -0.23
C LYS A 29 15.66 -10.37 -0.76
N ASN A 30 14.80 -10.89 0.10
CA ASN A 30 13.73 -11.79 -0.29
C ASN A 30 12.52 -10.98 -0.82
N PRO A 31 12.14 -11.14 -2.10
CA PRO A 31 10.96 -10.48 -2.67
C PRO A 31 9.66 -10.74 -1.89
N ASP A 32 9.45 -11.96 -1.38
CA ASP A 32 8.21 -12.28 -0.65
C ASP A 32 8.12 -11.50 0.66
N ILE A 33 9.24 -11.34 1.37
CA ILE A 33 9.31 -10.56 2.61
C ILE A 33 9.11 -9.07 2.31
N ARG A 34 9.73 -8.57 1.23
CA ARG A 34 9.55 -7.19 0.77
C ARG A 34 8.07 -6.90 0.49
N ILE A 35 7.43 -7.70 -0.35
CA ILE A 35 6.02 -7.50 -0.71
C ILE A 35 5.11 -7.64 0.50
N LYS A 36 5.36 -8.61 1.39
CA LYS A 36 4.58 -8.75 2.62
C LYS A 36 4.73 -7.53 3.53
N ALA A 37 5.92 -6.94 3.63
CA ALA A 37 6.14 -5.73 4.41
C ALA A 37 5.44 -4.51 3.80
N ILE A 38 5.43 -4.37 2.47
CA ILE A 38 4.72 -3.30 1.76
C ILE A 38 3.21 -3.38 2.03
N LYS A 39 2.62 -4.58 1.91
CA LYS A 39 1.20 -4.81 2.23
C LYS A 39 0.88 -4.52 3.68
N ALA A 40 1.76 -4.92 4.60
CA ALA A 40 1.62 -4.64 6.02
C ALA A 40 1.61 -3.13 6.34
N LEU A 41 2.38 -2.30 5.62
CA LEU A 41 2.30 -0.84 5.74
C LEU A 41 0.92 -0.32 5.31
N GLY A 42 0.38 -0.83 4.19
CA GLY A 42 -0.99 -0.49 3.75
C GLY A 42 -2.05 -0.81 4.81
N GLN A 43 -1.95 -1.97 5.46
CA GLN A 43 -2.87 -2.36 6.53
C GLN A 43 -2.79 -1.47 7.77
N ILE A 44 -1.61 -0.90 8.07
CA ILE A 44 -1.46 0.04 9.20
C ILE A 44 -2.03 1.41 8.83
N GLY A 45 -1.69 1.91 7.64
CA GLY A 45 -2.25 3.15 7.08
C GLY A 45 -1.89 4.44 7.83
N ASP A 46 -0.89 4.41 8.71
CA ASP A 46 -0.40 5.61 9.41
C ASP A 46 0.50 6.48 8.51
N ASP A 47 0.82 7.69 8.94
CA ASP A 47 1.62 8.65 8.15
C ASP A 47 2.97 8.06 7.72
N THR A 48 3.61 7.27 8.60
CA THR A 48 4.87 6.58 8.26
C THR A 48 4.65 5.59 7.12
N SER A 49 3.55 4.84 7.15
CA SER A 49 3.19 3.90 6.10
C SER A 49 2.89 4.60 4.80
N ILE A 50 2.06 5.66 4.81
CA ILE A 50 1.72 6.42 3.60
C ILE A 50 2.99 7.03 2.98
N ASN A 51 3.84 7.66 3.78
CA ASN A 51 5.09 8.26 3.28
C ASN A 51 6.01 7.23 2.60
N ASN A 52 6.17 6.05 3.20
CA ASN A 52 7.02 5.00 2.62
C ASN A 52 6.38 4.35 1.38
N LEU A 53 5.06 4.17 1.37
CA LEU A 53 4.33 3.70 0.19
C LEU A 53 4.46 4.69 -0.97
N THR A 54 4.41 6.00 -0.71
CA THR A 54 4.61 7.04 -1.73
C THR A 54 6.00 6.94 -2.36
N ILE A 55 7.04 6.71 -1.56
CA ILE A 55 8.41 6.50 -2.07
C ILE A 55 8.47 5.26 -2.98
N LEU A 56 7.78 4.18 -2.61
CA LEU A 56 7.78 2.93 -3.38
C LEU A 56 7.03 3.01 -4.71
N LEU A 57 6.20 4.02 -4.95
CA LEU A 57 5.59 4.26 -6.28
C LEU A 57 6.65 4.51 -7.38
N HIS A 58 7.85 4.93 -6.98
CA HIS A 58 8.97 5.23 -7.87
C HIS A 58 10.12 4.21 -7.76
N ASP A 59 9.86 3.03 -7.17
CA ASP A 59 10.87 1.98 -7.04
C ASP A 59 11.30 1.41 -8.41
N GLN A 60 12.53 0.95 -8.54
CA GLN A 60 12.99 0.36 -9.81
C GLN A 60 12.28 -0.97 -10.11
N ASP A 61 11.85 -1.69 -9.08
CA ASP A 61 11.11 -2.93 -9.19
C ASP A 61 9.62 -2.67 -9.42
N LYS A 62 9.14 -2.99 -10.63
CA LYS A 62 7.73 -2.87 -11.01
C LYS A 62 6.80 -3.66 -10.08
N VAL A 63 7.26 -4.79 -9.52
CA VAL A 63 6.47 -5.59 -8.58
C VAL A 63 6.27 -4.83 -7.26
N SER A 64 7.32 -4.15 -6.78
CA SER A 64 7.27 -3.32 -5.57
C SER A 64 6.38 -2.09 -5.78
N ARG A 65 6.46 -1.44 -6.95
CA ARG A 65 5.56 -0.34 -7.35
C ARG A 65 4.09 -0.76 -7.33
N LYS A 66 3.77 -1.88 -8.00
CA LYS A 66 2.42 -2.42 -8.02
C LYS A 66 1.90 -2.76 -6.62
N ALA A 67 2.74 -3.39 -5.79
CA ALA A 67 2.37 -3.70 -4.42
C ALA A 67 2.11 -2.44 -3.58
N ALA A 68 2.88 -1.37 -3.76
CA ALA A 68 2.64 -0.10 -3.08
C ALA A 68 1.31 0.53 -3.50
N ILE A 69 1.01 0.52 -4.81
CA ILE A 69 -0.27 1.00 -5.36
C ILE A 69 -1.46 0.24 -4.77
N GLU A 70 -1.40 -1.09 -4.76
CA GLU A 70 -2.45 -1.94 -4.20
C GLU A 70 -2.62 -1.68 -2.70
N SER A 71 -1.52 -1.59 -1.97
CA SER A 71 -1.51 -1.36 -0.51
C SER A 71 -2.08 0.02 -0.16
N MET A 72 -1.75 1.06 -0.94
CA MET A 72 -2.36 2.39 -0.80
C MET A 72 -3.89 2.33 -0.99
N GLY A 73 -4.35 1.49 -1.91
CA GLY A 73 -5.77 1.21 -2.16
C GLY A 73 -6.51 0.69 -0.92
N GLU A 74 -5.85 -0.17 -0.15
CA GLU A 74 -6.41 -0.81 1.05
C GLU A 74 -6.43 0.12 2.29
N THR A 75 -5.67 1.22 2.27
CA THR A 75 -5.58 2.12 3.43
C THR A 75 -6.87 2.88 3.74
N GLY A 76 -7.72 3.11 2.73
CA GLY A 76 -8.85 4.04 2.84
C GLY A 76 -8.43 5.48 3.15
N ASN A 77 -7.17 5.85 2.91
CA ASN A 77 -6.64 7.16 3.28
C ASN A 77 -6.72 8.16 2.11
N ALA A 78 -7.32 9.33 2.34
CA ALA A 78 -7.47 10.39 1.34
C ALA A 78 -6.12 10.95 0.83
N VAL A 79 -5.08 10.95 1.69
CA VAL A 79 -3.72 11.33 1.32
C VAL A 79 -3.14 10.31 0.32
N ALA A 80 -3.36 9.01 0.55
CA ALA A 80 -2.95 7.97 -0.38
C ALA A 80 -3.64 8.12 -1.75
N LYS A 81 -4.93 8.46 -1.76
CA LYS A 81 -5.67 8.78 -3.00
C LYS A 81 -5.03 9.95 -3.75
N THR A 82 -4.67 11.02 -3.06
CA THR A 82 -4.04 12.20 -3.68
C THR A 82 -2.70 11.85 -4.33
N HIS A 83 -1.86 11.05 -3.64
CA HIS A 83 -0.59 10.59 -4.21
C HIS A 83 -0.78 9.69 -5.43
N LEU A 84 -1.76 8.78 -5.42
CA LEU A 84 -2.07 7.93 -6.57
C LEU A 84 -2.61 8.74 -7.77
N GLN A 85 -3.38 9.81 -7.54
CA GLN A 85 -3.85 10.70 -8.59
C GLN A 85 -2.68 11.40 -9.28
N TYR A 86 -1.76 11.97 -8.49
CA TYR A 86 -0.56 12.60 -9.02
C TYR A 86 0.33 11.58 -9.78
N TYR A 87 0.46 10.36 -9.25
CA TYR A 87 1.23 9.29 -9.87
C TYR A 87 0.72 8.94 -11.27
N ILE A 88 -0.61 8.87 -11.47
CA ILE A 88 -1.21 8.58 -12.79
C ILE A 88 -0.85 9.62 -13.85
N GLU A 89 -0.66 10.88 -13.47
CA GLU A 89 -0.29 11.95 -14.42
C GLU A 89 1.17 11.85 -14.91
N LYS A 90 2.02 11.15 -14.16
CA LYS A 90 3.46 11.01 -14.43
C LYS A 90 3.86 9.64 -14.92
N GLU A 91 2.94 8.69 -14.88
CA GLU A 91 3.21 7.29 -15.21
C GLU A 91 2.77 6.94 -16.63
N ASP A 92 3.71 6.41 -17.42
CA ASP A 92 3.43 5.94 -18.77
C ASP A 92 3.00 4.46 -18.82
N ASP A 93 3.40 3.67 -17.81
CA ASP A 93 3.05 2.25 -17.75
C ASP A 93 1.54 2.06 -17.51
N GLN A 94 0.85 1.64 -18.56
CA GLN A 94 -0.60 1.45 -18.56
C GLN A 94 -1.08 0.42 -17.52
N GLU A 95 -0.27 -0.59 -17.19
CA GLU A 95 -0.65 -1.57 -16.17
C GLU A 95 -0.66 -0.93 -14.78
N LEU A 96 0.34 -0.08 -14.49
CA LEU A 96 0.45 0.61 -13.22
C LEU A 96 -0.59 1.73 -13.09
N VAL A 97 -0.85 2.47 -14.17
CA VAL A 97 -1.95 3.45 -14.22
C VAL A 97 -3.29 2.78 -13.95
N LYS A 98 -3.55 1.62 -14.57
CA LYS A 98 -4.79 0.86 -14.33
C LYS A 98 -4.89 0.38 -12.89
N ALA A 99 -3.80 -0.13 -12.32
CA ALA A 99 -3.75 -0.53 -10.92
C ALA A 99 -4.04 0.68 -9.99
N ALA A 100 -3.44 1.83 -10.26
CA ALA A 100 -3.64 3.05 -9.47
C ALA A 100 -5.08 3.55 -9.54
N ARG A 101 -5.71 3.54 -10.73
CA ARG A 101 -7.14 3.87 -10.88
C ARG A 101 -8.03 2.92 -10.07
N SER A 102 -7.75 1.62 -10.10
CA SER A 102 -8.49 0.64 -9.31
C SER A 102 -8.31 0.87 -7.80
N SER A 103 -7.10 1.15 -7.35
CA SER A 103 -6.83 1.49 -5.95
C SER A 103 -7.53 2.78 -5.51
N ILE A 104 -7.57 3.82 -6.35
CA ILE A 104 -8.31 5.06 -6.05
C ILE A 104 -9.82 4.80 -5.91
N ALA A 105 -10.39 3.94 -6.77
CA ALA A 105 -11.78 3.55 -6.67
C ALA A 105 -12.04 2.84 -5.33
N LYS A 106 -11.19 1.86 -4.96
CA LYS A 106 -11.27 1.17 -3.66
C LYS A 106 -11.18 2.13 -2.47
N ILE A 107 -10.25 3.09 -2.50
CA ILE A 107 -10.14 4.10 -1.44
C ILE A 107 -11.44 4.90 -1.34
N SER A 108 -12.03 5.26 -2.48
CA SER A 108 -13.31 5.98 -2.50
C SER A 108 -14.42 5.11 -1.90
N ASP A 109 -14.52 3.83 -2.27
CA ASP A 109 -15.50 2.89 -1.69
C ASP A 109 -15.34 2.73 -0.17
N VAL A 110 -14.09 2.78 0.34
CA VAL A 110 -13.79 2.70 1.77
C VAL A 110 -14.11 4.01 2.49
N ILE A 111 -13.85 5.17 1.87
CA ILE A 111 -14.09 6.50 2.45
C ILE A 111 -15.57 6.91 2.39
N THR A 112 -16.32 6.48 1.37
CA THR A 112 -17.76 6.68 1.27
C THR A 112 -18.49 5.38 1.58
N PRO A 113 -18.67 5.00 2.86
CA PRO A 113 -19.56 3.90 3.20
C PRO A 113 -21.00 4.35 2.92
N ARG A 114 -21.51 4.09 1.72
CA ARG A 114 -22.94 3.83 1.44
C ARG A 114 -23.96 4.76 2.14
N ASP A 115 -23.75 6.07 2.16
CA ASP A 115 -24.77 7.01 2.65
C ASP A 115 -25.94 7.21 1.66
N GLU A 116 -25.89 6.60 0.47
CA GLU A 116 -27.01 6.55 -0.47
C GLU A 116 -28.15 5.60 -0.03
N ALA A 117 -28.05 4.95 1.14
CA ALA A 117 -29.13 4.11 1.68
C ALA A 117 -30.15 4.87 2.56
N LEU A 118 -30.04 6.20 2.73
CA LEU A 118 -30.89 6.97 3.66
C LEU A 118 -31.73 8.10 3.02
N ILE A 119 -31.84 8.16 1.69
CA ILE A 119 -32.86 9.01 1.05
C ILE A 119 -34.03 8.11 0.60
N SER A 120 -34.86 7.72 1.57
CA SER A 120 -36.22 7.22 1.35
C SER A 120 -37.21 8.06 2.15
#